data_AF-A0A6A5VZ63-F1
#
_entry.id   AF-A0A6A5VZ63-F1
#
_cell.length_a   1.000
_cell.length_b   1.000
_cell.length_c   1.000
_cell.angle_alpha   90.00
_cell.angle_beta   90.00
_cell.angle_gamma   90.00
#
_symmetry.space_group_name_H-M   'P 1'
#
loop_
_entity.id
_entity.type
_entity.pdbx_description
1 polymer ?
#
loop_
_entity_poly.entity_id
_entity_poly.type
_entity_poly.pdbx_seq_one_letter_code
_entity_poly.pdbx_strand_id
1 'polypeptide(L)'
;MSVRIFVKFRTRQVLCDPSKKLKSVADAACLALLGREFDYQMDFIHSQGEIYNENSPCHIVIDCDYLHAPQTLKDVQLHCFAVEDNRQHSSLLFLRETNVHRGKIDIVPWGRHSS
;
A
#
# COMPACT_ATOMS: atom_id res chain seq x y z
N MET A 1 7.05 -4.09 -15.55
CA MET A 1 8.16 -3.34 -14.90
C MET A 1 7.89 -3.45 -13.42
N SER A 2 8.82 -3.95 -12.61
CA SER A 2 8.53 -4.12 -11.18
C SER A 2 8.48 -2.75 -10.49
N VAL A 3 7.45 -2.53 -9.68
CA VAL A 3 7.22 -1.27 -8.96
C VAL A 3 6.81 -1.59 -7.53
N ARG A 4 7.29 -0.79 -6.58
CA ARG A 4 6.94 -0.90 -5.17
C ARG A 4 6.14 0.30 -4.72
N ILE A 5 5.03 0.07 -4.04
CA ILE A 5 4.14 1.12 -3.55
C ILE A 5 4.00 0.98 -2.04
N PHE A 6 4.24 2.05 -1.32
CA PHE A 6 4.02 2.12 0.12
C PHE A 6 2.88 3.09 0.42
N VAL A 7 1.87 2.64 1.16
CA VAL A 7 0.70 3.44 1.49
C VAL A 7 0.54 3.54 3.00
N LYS A 8 0.39 4.77 3.50
CA LYS A 8 0.06 5.08 4.89
C LYS A 8 -1.38 5.55 4.99
N PHE A 9 -2.13 5.04 5.97
CA PHE A 9 -3.50 5.47 6.21
C PHE A 9 -3.92 5.24 7.66
N ARG A 10 -5.03 5.87 8.06
CA ARG A 10 -5.79 5.46 9.25
C ARG A 10 -7.01 4.68 8.82
N THR A 11 -7.38 3.65 9.58
CA THR A 11 -8.51 2.78 9.24
C THR A 11 -9.82 3.53 8.93
N ARG A 12 -10.10 4.63 9.65
CA ARG A 12 -11.30 5.46 9.45
C ARG A 12 -11.34 6.22 8.11
N GLN A 13 -10.19 6.44 7.46
CA GLN A 13 -10.13 7.14 6.18
C GLN A 13 -10.54 6.24 5.00
N VAL A 14 -10.59 4.93 5.23
CA VAL A 14 -10.97 3.94 4.22
C VAL A 14 -12.37 3.46 4.54
N LEU A 15 -13.38 4.13 3.98
CA LEU A 15 -14.80 3.87 4.24
C LEU A 15 -15.31 2.65 3.42
N CYS A 16 -14.88 1.47 3.81
CA CYS A 16 -15.37 0.20 3.25
C CYS A 16 -15.40 -0.90 4.33
N ASP A 17 -15.93 -2.06 3.95
CA ASP A 17 -15.87 -3.28 4.76
C ASP A 17 -14.44 -3.54 5.27
N PRO A 18 -14.22 -3.76 6.58
CA PRO A 18 -12.91 -4.06 7.15
C PRO A 18 -12.19 -5.22 6.46
N SER A 19 -12.92 -6.26 6.04
CA SER A 19 -12.36 -7.43 5.34
C SER A 19 -11.81 -7.10 3.94
N LYS A 20 -12.34 -6.05 3.31
CA LYS A 20 -11.94 -5.60 1.97
C LYS A 20 -10.95 -4.45 2.01
N LYS A 21 -10.71 -3.86 3.18
CA LYS A 21 -9.95 -2.62 3.35
C LYS A 21 -8.57 -2.65 2.71
N LEU A 22 -7.83 -3.74 2.91
CA LEU A 22 -6.50 -3.91 2.33
C LEU A 22 -6.54 -3.93 0.80
N LYS A 23 -7.46 -4.70 0.21
CA LYS A 23 -7.65 -4.78 -1.24
C LYS A 23 -8.10 -3.43 -1.81
N SER A 24 -9.04 -2.74 -1.16
CA SER A 24 -9.49 -1.41 -1.60
C SER A 24 -8.35 -0.39 -1.66
N VAL A 25 -7.47 -0.38 -0.65
CA VAL A 25 -6.29 0.51 -0.64
C VAL A 25 -5.30 0.09 -1.72
N ALA A 26 -5.10 -1.22 -1.92
CA ALA A 26 -4.23 -1.74 -2.96
C ALA A 26 -4.72 -1.36 -4.36
N ASP A 27 -6.01 -1.51 -4.62
CA ASP A 27 -6.64 -1.14 -5.88
C ASP A 27 -6.49 0.34 -6.17
N ALA A 28 -6.76 1.20 -5.19
CA ALA A 28 -6.57 2.63 -5.36
C ALA A 28 -5.10 2.97 -5.69
N ALA A 29 -4.14 2.31 -5.05
CA ALA A 29 -2.72 2.54 -5.27
C ALA A 29 -2.24 2.05 -6.64
N CYS A 30 -2.62 0.84 -7.03
CA CYS A 30 -2.32 0.28 -8.34
C CYS A 30 -3.01 1.09 -9.45
N LEU A 31 -4.26 1.53 -9.26
CA LEU A 31 -4.96 2.36 -10.25
C LEU A 31 -4.26 3.71 -10.42
N ALA A 32 -3.88 4.35 -9.32
CA ALA A 32 -3.21 5.65 -9.35
C ALA A 32 -1.83 5.61 -10.05
N LEU A 33 -1.07 4.53 -9.85
CA LEU A 33 0.30 4.44 -10.35
C LEU A 33 0.44 3.65 -11.66
N LEU A 34 -0.33 2.58 -11.82
CA LEU A 34 -0.23 1.61 -12.92
C LEU A 34 -1.43 1.62 -13.87
N GLY A 35 -2.52 2.31 -13.51
CA GLY A 35 -3.75 2.34 -14.31
C GLY A 35 -4.53 1.02 -14.32
N ARG A 36 -4.28 0.12 -13.36
CA ARG A 36 -4.97 -1.16 -13.20
C ARG A 36 -5.24 -1.48 -11.74
N GLU A 37 -6.18 -2.39 -11.48
CA GLU A 37 -6.42 -2.93 -10.13
C GLU A 37 -5.28 -3.86 -9.66
N PHE A 38 -5.24 -4.11 -8.35
CA PHE A 38 -4.34 -5.08 -7.73
C PHE A 38 -4.70 -6.49 -8.18
N ASP A 39 -3.69 -7.24 -8.65
CA ASP A 39 -3.82 -8.60 -9.14
C ASP A 39 -3.13 -9.60 -8.19
N TYR A 40 -3.92 -10.45 -7.54
CA TYR A 40 -3.41 -11.48 -6.62
C TYR A 40 -2.48 -12.52 -7.26
N GLN A 41 -2.47 -12.63 -8.60
CA GLN A 41 -1.56 -13.54 -9.31
C GLN A 41 -0.19 -12.93 -9.55
N MET A 42 -0.09 -11.60 -9.64
CA MET A 42 1.14 -10.90 -10.06
C MET A 42 1.72 -9.96 -9.00
N ASP A 43 0.87 -9.52 -8.06
CA ASP A 43 1.20 -8.54 -7.05
C ASP A 43 1.15 -9.14 -5.64
N PHE A 44 2.00 -8.61 -4.77
CA PHE A 44 2.09 -9.02 -3.37
C PHE A 44 1.76 -7.83 -2.47
N ILE A 45 0.92 -8.06 -1.47
CA ILE A 45 0.60 -7.06 -0.46
C ILE A 45 1.07 -7.51 0.92
N HIS A 46 1.79 -6.61 1.58
CA HIS A 46 2.14 -6.74 2.97
C HIS A 46 1.37 -5.67 3.76
N SER A 47 0.69 -6.06 4.84
CA SER A 47 -0.01 -5.14 5.75
C SER A 47 0.53 -5.14 7.18
N GLN A 48 0.57 -3.97 7.81
CA GLN A 48 0.96 -3.78 9.21
C GLN A 48 -0.02 -2.81 9.87
N GLY A 49 -0.53 -3.19 11.03
CA GLY A 49 -1.48 -2.42 11.83
C GLY A 49 -2.81 -3.16 12.07
N GLU A 50 -3.60 -2.62 12.98
CA GLU A 50 -4.88 -3.21 13.38
C GLU A 50 -6.01 -2.71 12.47
N ILE A 51 -6.28 -3.43 11.37
CA ILE A 51 -7.31 -3.03 10.38
C ILE A 51 -8.73 -2.98 10.95
N TYR A 52 -8.97 -3.69 12.06
CA TYR A 52 -10.27 -3.76 12.75
C TYR A 52 -10.45 -2.65 13.79
N ASN A 53 -9.37 -2.00 14.22
CA ASN A 53 -9.45 -0.94 15.22
C ASN A 53 -9.70 0.40 14.53
N GLU A 54 -10.79 1.06 14.94
CA GLU A 54 -11.19 2.34 14.38
C GLU A 54 -10.12 3.40 14.68
N ASN A 55 -9.66 4.10 13.65
CA ASN A 55 -8.61 5.13 13.71
C ASN A 55 -7.15 4.64 13.91
N SER A 56 -6.90 3.33 13.98
CA SER A 56 -5.53 2.80 14.04
C SER A 56 -4.70 3.21 12.82
N PRO A 57 -3.42 3.59 13.02
CA PRO A 57 -2.49 3.80 11.93
C PRO A 57 -2.18 2.46 11.26
N CYS A 58 -2.31 2.42 9.94
CA CYS A 58 -2.03 1.27 9.11
C CYS A 58 -1.07 1.65 7.99
N HIS A 59 -0.23 0.69 7.65
CA HIS A 59 0.71 0.80 6.55
C HIS A 59 0.56 -0.43 5.67
N ILE A 60 0.74 -0.27 4.37
CA ILE A 60 0.89 -1.40 3.45
C ILE A 60 2.05 -1.18 2.50
N VAL A 61 2.69 -2.27 2.07
CA VAL A 61 3.66 -2.31 0.97
C VAL A 61 3.11 -3.23 -0.10
N ILE A 62 3.13 -2.78 -1.34
CA ILE A 62 2.64 -3.49 -2.51
C ILE A 62 3.81 -3.67 -3.48
N ASP A 63 4.17 -4.90 -3.77
CA ASP A 63 5.17 -5.26 -4.77
C ASP A 63 4.44 -5.71 -6.04
N CYS A 64 4.46 -4.88 -7.08
CA CYS A 64 3.73 -5.11 -8.33
C CYS A 64 4.62 -5.76 -9.40
N ASP A 65 4.04 -6.65 -10.22
CA ASP A 65 4.73 -7.40 -11.29
C ASP A 65 6.03 -8.08 -10.80
N TYR A 66 6.01 -8.70 -9.60
CA TYR A 66 7.22 -9.22 -8.95
C TYR A 66 7.72 -10.55 -9.54
N LEU A 67 6.84 -11.33 -10.19
CA LEU A 67 7.17 -12.68 -10.69
C LEU A 67 8.17 -12.70 -11.88
N HIS A 68 8.56 -11.56 -12.43
CA HIS A 68 9.30 -11.49 -13.69
C HIS A 68 10.73 -10.92 -13.59
N ALA A 69 11.28 -10.66 -12.39
CA ALA A 69 12.63 -10.09 -12.28
C ALA A 69 13.50 -10.71 -11.16
N PRO A 70 14.78 -11.03 -11.43
CA PRO A 70 15.76 -11.38 -10.40
C PRO A 70 16.32 -10.15 -9.64
N GLN A 71 15.61 -9.00 -9.68
CA GLN A 71 16.07 -7.77 -9.06
C GLN A 71 15.87 -7.83 -7.55
N THR A 72 16.87 -7.38 -6.80
CA THR A 72 16.68 -7.24 -5.37
C THR A 72 15.62 -6.17 -5.12
N LEU A 73 14.79 -6.35 -4.09
CA LEU A 73 13.78 -5.37 -3.68
C LEU A 73 14.38 -3.98 -3.36
N LYS A 74 15.71 -3.91 -3.21
CA LYS A 74 16.48 -2.67 -3.06
C LYS A 74 16.66 -1.90 -4.37
N ASP A 75 16.43 -2.49 -5.53
CA ASP A 75 16.66 -1.81 -6.81
C ASP A 75 15.34 -1.32 -7.44
N VAL A 76 14.21 -1.78 -6.92
CA VAL A 76 12.87 -1.38 -7.36
C VAL A 76 12.54 0.04 -6.86
N GLN A 77 12.03 0.89 -7.75
CA GLN A 77 11.57 2.23 -7.42
C GLN A 77 10.38 2.15 -6.45
N LEU A 78 10.48 2.92 -5.37
CA LEU A 78 9.48 2.98 -4.31
C LEU A 78 8.67 4.28 -4.41
N HIS A 79 7.36 4.14 -4.60
CA HIS A 79 6.39 5.23 -4.57
C HIS A 79 5.69 5.26 -3.22
N CYS A 80 5.48 6.46 -2.67
CA CYS A 80 4.94 6.62 -1.33
C CYS A 80 3.67 7.46 -1.36
N PHE A 81 2.59 6.92 -0.80
CA PHE A 81 1.30 7.59 -0.72
C PHE A 81 0.78 7.67 0.71
N ALA A 82 0.02 8.71 0.99
CA ALA A 82 -0.83 8.82 2.16
C ALA A 82 -2.30 8.87 1.70
N VAL A 83 -3.19 8.16 2.40
CA VAL A 83 -4.64 8.30 2.20
C VAL A 83 -5.09 9.60 2.85
N GLU A 84 -5.77 10.45 2.09
CA GLU A 84 -6.40 11.66 2.61
C GLU A 84 -7.86 11.41 3.00
N ASP A 85 -8.30 12.09 4.06
CA ASP A 85 -9.70 12.07 4.52
C ASP A 85 -10.51 13.00 3.61
N ASN A 86 -11.17 12.44 2.59
CA ASN A 86 -12.08 13.25 1.76
C ASN A 86 -13.50 13.21 2.33
N ARG A 87 -13.75 14.12 3.28
CA ARG A 87 -15.08 14.29 3.91
C ARG A 87 -16.16 14.81 2.97
N GLN A 88 -15.83 15.19 1.73
CA GLN A 88 -16.76 15.84 0.80
C GLN A 88 -17.15 15.02 -0.43
N HIS A 89 -16.51 13.88 -0.74
CA HIS A 89 -16.88 13.11 -1.93
C HIS A 89 -16.82 11.58 -1.74
N SER A 90 -17.99 10.94 -1.97
CA SER A 90 -18.22 9.70 -2.73
C SER A 90 -17.05 8.71 -2.84
N SER A 91 -17.11 7.62 -2.06
CA SER A 91 -16.58 6.25 -2.24
C SER A 91 -15.16 5.99 -2.77
N LEU A 92 -14.44 6.98 -3.29
CA LEU A 92 -13.14 6.85 -3.93
C LEU A 92 -12.05 7.28 -2.94
N LEU A 93 -11.03 6.44 -2.79
CA LEU A 93 -9.88 6.74 -1.97
C LEU A 93 -9.00 7.77 -2.65
N PHE A 94 -8.64 8.82 -1.92
CA PHE A 94 -7.72 9.85 -2.41
C PHE A 94 -6.32 9.55 -1.89
N LEU A 95 -5.39 9.34 -2.82
CA LEU A 95 -3.99 9.09 -2.54
C LEU A 95 -3.17 10.33 -2.87
N ARG A 96 -2.41 10.79 -1.89
CA ARG A 96 -1.46 11.89 -2.06
C ARG A 96 -0.05 11.37 -2.01
N GLU A 97 0.74 11.69 -3.02
CA GLU A 97 2.16 11.39 -3.01
C GLU A 97 2.85 12.14 -1.86
N THR A 98 3.68 11.43 -1.12
CA THR A 98 4.37 11.96 0.04
C THR A 98 5.84 11.59 0.01
N ASN A 99 6.69 12.53 0.44
CA ASN A 99 8.09 12.25 0.63
C ASN A 99 8.26 11.40 1.89
N VAL A 100 8.65 10.14 1.71
CA VAL A 100 9.09 9.27 2.80
C VAL A 100 10.47 8.74 2.45
N HIS A 101 11.41 8.92 3.38
CA HIS A 101 12.74 8.35 3.20
C HIS A 101 12.64 6.82 3.22
N ARG A 102 13.11 6.20 2.14
CA ARG A 102 13.15 4.75 1.98
C ARG A 102 13.68 4.01 3.21
N GLY A 103 14.76 4.51 3.80
CA GLY A 103 15.35 3.93 5.01
C GLY A 103 14.35 3.80 6.17
N LYS A 104 13.39 4.72 6.32
CA LYS A 104 12.33 4.60 7.34
C LYS A 104 11.33 3.49 7.03
N ILE A 105 11.08 3.18 5.76
CA ILE A 105 10.14 2.14 5.33
C ILE A 105 10.78 0.76 5.46
N ASP A 106 12.04 0.60 5.07
CA ASP A 106 12.77 -0.66 5.23
C ASP A 106 13.07 -0.98 6.72
N ILE A 107 13.13 0.04 7.60
CA ILE A 107 13.21 -0.13 9.06
C ILE A 107 11.90 -0.67 9.64
N VAL A 108 10.75 -0.34 9.05
CA VAL A 108 9.50 -0.99 9.42
C VAL A 108 9.63 -2.46 9.00
N PRO A 109 9.44 -3.43 9.90
CA PRO A 109 9.83 -4.82 9.66
C PRO A 109 8.86 -5.48 8.67
N TRP A 110 9.09 -5.24 7.38
CA TRP A 110 8.33 -5.84 6.28
C TRP A 110 9.01 -7.07 5.69
N GLY A 111 10.13 -7.50 6.29
CA GLY A 111 10.96 -8.59 5.78
C GLY A 111 11.85 -9.26 6.84
N ARG A 112 11.48 -9.18 8.13
CA ARG A 112 12.08 -10.00 9.19
C ARG A 112 10.98 -10.61 10.07
N HIS A 113 10.15 -11.45 9.47
CA HIS A 113 9.78 -12.65 10.18
C HIS A 113 10.85 -13.69 9.85
N SER A 114 11.47 -14.17 10.90
CA SER A 114 12.71 -14.91 10.96
C SER A 114 12.64 -16.26 10.24
N SER A 115 13.79 -16.60 9.62
CA SER A 115 14.46 -17.91 9.62
C SER A 115 13.69 -19.15 9.19
#